data_AF-A0A957IL88-F1
#
_entry.id   AF-A0A957IL88-F1
#
_cell.length_a   1.000
_cell.length_b   1.000
_cell.length_c   1.000
_cell.angle_alpha   90.00
_cell.angle_beta   90.00
_cell.angle_gamma   90.00
#
_symmetry.space_group_name_H-M   'P 1'
#
loop_
_entity.id
_entity.type
_entity.pdbx_description
1 polymer ?
#
loop_
_entity_poly.entity_id
_entity_poly.type
_entity_poly.pdbx_seq_one_letter_code
_entity_poly.pdbx_strand_id
1 'polypeptide(L)'
;MSEMTTVLRKRLRFAPYWYVIGFLLGVTAVLLITHWVTGTTPDRVAIHIAALDFDIYWYGIWIVGGISLGAYVVSDLVRERGTAVFQVHVPVSVQQTPISMLDLPEEIAQILQKNKVDTVGDLLLQWGFDPRYLGLNATGLETTRQALLRVPAVQPEWLDKAPWRAWNPDHVWNGIVWALILAVIGARLYHVLTPSPSMAAVGITSPLDYLRNPYKVLDFRSGGLGIYG
;
A
#
# COMPACT_ATOMS: atom_id res chain seq x y z
N MET A 1 -7.38 48.87 0.46
CA MET A 1 -5.96 48.50 0.22
C MET A 1 -5.35 47.81 1.45
N SER A 2 -5.94 46.70 1.94
CA SER A 2 -5.36 45.93 3.05
C SER A 2 -5.94 44.50 3.11
N GLU A 3 -5.93 43.79 1.97
CA GLU A 3 -6.45 42.41 1.94
C GLU A 3 -5.67 41.52 0.94
N MET A 4 -4.37 41.75 0.78
CA MET A 4 -3.58 41.02 -0.23
C MET A 4 -2.18 40.60 0.22
N THR A 5 -2.02 40.22 1.49
CA THR A 5 -0.74 39.69 2.01
C THR A 5 -0.91 38.55 3.02
N THR A 6 -1.70 37.54 2.68
CA THR A 6 -1.64 36.24 3.37
C THR A 6 -1.44 35.12 2.36
N VAL A 7 -0.45 35.30 1.48
CA VAL A 7 0.05 34.21 0.64
C VAL A 7 0.77 33.22 1.56
N LEU A 8 0.06 32.16 1.91
CA LEU A 8 0.52 30.80 2.22
C LEU A 8 2.03 30.69 2.48
N ARG A 9 2.45 30.93 3.73
CA ARG A 9 3.67 30.31 4.25
C ARG A 9 3.36 28.83 4.50
N LYS A 10 3.19 28.05 3.42
CA LYS A 10 3.13 26.59 3.50
C LYS A 10 4.51 26.18 4.01
N ARG A 11 4.65 25.97 5.33
CA ARG A 11 5.86 25.36 5.88
C ARG A 11 6.11 24.10 5.06
N LEU A 12 7.29 23.99 4.45
CA LEU A 12 7.78 22.74 3.87
C LEU A 12 7.80 21.71 5.01
N ARG A 13 6.67 21.04 5.24
CA ARG A 13 6.60 19.89 6.13
C ARG A 13 7.16 18.75 5.31
N PHE A 14 8.39 18.35 5.60
CA PHE A 14 8.93 17.11 5.10
C PHE A 14 8.04 15.99 5.58
N ALA A 15 7.38 15.32 4.64
CA ALA A 15 6.56 14.17 4.97
C ALA A 15 7.43 13.07 5.61
N PRO A 16 6.91 12.28 6.56
CA PRO A 16 7.68 11.29 7.31
C PRO A 16 8.51 10.34 6.45
N TYR A 17 7.99 9.95 5.28
CA TYR A 17 8.65 9.04 4.36
C TYR A 17 9.99 9.57 3.82
N TRP A 18 10.18 10.90 3.72
CA TRP A 18 11.47 11.46 3.29
C TRP A 18 12.60 11.20 4.28
N TYR A 19 12.29 11.14 5.58
CA TYR A 19 13.29 10.76 6.59
C TYR A 19 13.69 9.29 6.45
N VAL A 20 12.72 8.42 6.15
CA VAL A 20 12.98 7.00 5.89
C VAL A 20 13.85 6.84 4.63
N ILE A 21 13.49 7.50 3.53
CA ILE A 21 14.28 7.49 2.29
C ILE A 21 15.70 8.00 2.55
N GLY A 22 15.84 9.15 3.22
CA GLY A 22 17.14 9.73 3.54
C GLY A 22 18.01 8.82 4.42
N PHE A 23 17.41 8.18 5.43
CA PHE A 23 18.09 7.20 6.28
C PHE A 23 18.58 6.00 5.46
N LEU A 24 17.71 5.43 4.64
CA LEU A 24 18.01 4.29 3.77
C LEU A 24 19.16 4.62 2.79
N LEU A 25 19.10 5.76 2.11
CA LEU A 25 20.18 6.22 1.24
C LEU A 25 21.49 6.47 2.00
N GLY A 26 21.40 7.00 3.22
CA GLY A 26 22.55 7.19 4.10
C GLY A 26 23.23 5.87 4.45
N VAL A 27 22.46 4.85 4.85
CA VAL A 27 22.97 3.51 5.13
C VAL A 27 23.64 2.91 3.88
N THR A 28 23.00 2.98 2.71
CA THR A 28 23.58 2.48 1.46
C THR A 28 24.88 3.20 1.11
N ALA A 29 24.92 4.53 1.27
CA ALA A 29 26.12 5.33 1.01
C ALA A 29 27.26 4.94 1.95
N VAL A 30 26.99 4.71 3.24
CA VAL A 30 28.00 4.24 4.20
C VAL A 30 28.54 2.88 3.79
N LEU A 31 27.67 1.91 3.46
CA LEU A 31 28.12 0.58 3.02
C LEU A 31 28.99 0.64 1.76
N LEU A 32 28.60 1.48 0.79
CA LEU A 32 29.35 1.68 -0.44
C LEU A 32 30.71 2.33 -0.18
N ILE A 33 30.75 3.38 0.65
CA ILE A 33 32.00 4.06 1.03
C ILE A 33 32.92 3.11 1.78
N THR A 34 32.39 2.30 2.73
CA THR A 34 33.21 1.32 3.44
C THR A 34 33.82 0.32 2.48
N HIS A 35 33.03 -0.25 1.57
CA HIS A 35 33.53 -1.17 0.56
C HIS A 35 34.61 -0.53 -0.32
N TRP A 36 34.39 0.72 -0.75
CA TRP A 36 35.35 1.45 -1.59
C TRP A 36 36.68 1.72 -0.88
N VAL A 37 36.65 2.00 0.43
CA VAL A 37 37.84 2.30 1.23
C VAL A 37 38.59 1.04 1.66
N THR A 38 37.87 -0.02 2.08
CA THR A 38 38.50 -1.21 2.68
C THR A 38 38.63 -2.39 1.72
N GLY A 39 37.93 -2.36 0.59
CA GLY A 39 37.78 -3.51 -0.31
C GLY A 39 36.89 -4.63 0.26
N THR A 40 36.36 -4.49 1.48
CA THR A 40 35.55 -5.53 2.13
C THR A 40 34.07 -5.30 1.85
N THR A 41 33.40 -6.28 1.24
CA THR A 41 31.95 -6.26 1.09
C THR A 41 31.30 -6.89 2.32
N PRO A 42 30.26 -6.27 2.91
CA PRO A 42 29.44 -6.92 3.92
C PRO A 42 28.90 -8.27 3.42
N ASP A 43 28.65 -9.20 4.35
CA ASP A 43 27.98 -10.46 4.02
C ASP A 43 26.64 -10.18 3.32
N ARG A 44 26.27 -11.04 2.36
CA ARG A 44 24.96 -11.03 1.69
C ARG A 44 23.82 -11.27 2.68
N VAL A 45 24.09 -12.00 3.76
CA VAL A 45 23.15 -12.23 4.86
C VAL A 45 23.17 -11.01 5.78
N ALA A 46 22.01 -10.37 5.92
CA ALA A 46 21.85 -9.23 6.81
C ALA A 46 21.61 -9.68 8.25
N ILE A 47 20.74 -10.67 8.45
CA ILE A 47 20.35 -11.19 9.76
C ILE A 47 20.17 -12.71 9.64
N HIS A 48 20.84 -13.46 10.51
CA HIS A 48 20.59 -14.89 10.68
C HIS A 48 19.75 -15.12 11.94
N ILE A 49 18.60 -15.78 11.79
CA ILE A 49 17.72 -16.14 12.92
C ILE A 49 18.04 -17.57 13.34
N ALA A 50 18.94 -17.72 14.31
CA ALA A 50 19.45 -19.02 14.76
C ALA A 50 18.35 -20.00 15.22
N ALA A 51 17.26 -19.50 15.82
CA ALA A 51 16.15 -20.34 16.28
C ALA A 51 15.36 -21.00 15.14
N LEU A 52 15.43 -20.45 13.92
CA LEU A 52 14.66 -20.91 12.75
C LEU A 52 15.54 -21.42 11.62
N ASP A 53 16.88 -21.40 11.80
CA ASP A 53 17.86 -21.66 10.75
C ASP A 53 17.53 -20.90 9.45
N PHE A 54 17.24 -19.59 9.59
CA PHE A 54 16.68 -18.77 8.52
C PHE A 54 17.48 -17.49 8.31
N ASP A 55 17.91 -17.28 7.06
CA ASP A 55 18.68 -16.10 6.64
C ASP A 55 17.79 -15.03 6.00
N ILE A 56 17.92 -13.80 6.49
CA ILE A 56 17.36 -12.61 5.88
C ILE A 56 18.48 -11.91 5.10
N TYR A 57 18.30 -11.77 3.80
CA TYR A 57 19.28 -11.16 2.90
C TYR A 57 19.06 -9.66 2.73
N TRP A 58 20.15 -8.91 2.53
CA TRP A 58 20.08 -7.46 2.30
C TRP A 58 19.18 -7.09 1.13
N TYR A 59 19.31 -7.78 -0.01
CA TYR A 59 18.49 -7.48 -1.18
C TYR A 59 16.98 -7.62 -0.88
N GLY A 60 16.59 -8.59 -0.04
CA GLY A 60 15.21 -8.80 0.36
C GLY A 60 14.69 -7.61 1.17
N ILE A 61 15.48 -7.13 2.12
CA ILE A 61 15.15 -5.94 2.93
C ILE A 61 14.95 -4.71 2.02
N TRP A 62 15.87 -4.48 1.09
CA TRP A 62 15.82 -3.32 0.19
C TRP A 62 14.63 -3.38 -0.78
N ILE A 63 14.38 -4.54 -1.39
CA ILE A 63 13.27 -4.70 -2.34
C ILE A 63 11.94 -4.57 -1.62
N VAL A 64 11.72 -5.36 -0.55
CA VAL A 64 10.45 -5.36 0.18
C VAL A 64 10.22 -4.00 0.85
N GLY A 65 11.26 -3.44 1.48
CA GLY A 65 11.20 -2.11 2.08
C GLY A 65 10.92 -1.02 1.05
N GLY A 66 11.60 -1.04 -0.10
CA GLY A 66 11.40 -0.07 -1.18
C GLY A 66 10.00 -0.12 -1.78
N ILE A 67 9.49 -1.31 -2.09
CA ILE A 67 8.11 -1.49 -2.60
C ILE A 67 7.09 -1.03 -1.56
N SER A 68 7.28 -1.40 -0.29
CA SER A 68 6.36 -1.04 0.80
C SER A 68 6.35 0.48 1.03
N LEU A 69 7.51 1.12 0.98
CA LEU A 69 7.64 2.57 1.13
C LEU A 69 7.02 3.32 -0.05
N GLY A 70 7.29 2.87 -1.28
CA GLY A 70 6.67 3.45 -2.48
C GLY A 70 5.15 3.34 -2.44
N ALA A 71 4.62 2.19 -2.04
CA ALA A 71 3.20 1.97 -1.87
C ALA A 71 2.58 2.87 -0.79
N TYR A 72 3.26 3.02 0.34
CA TYR A 72 2.83 3.93 1.39
C TYR A 72 2.75 5.38 0.89
N VAL A 73 3.79 5.85 0.19
CA VAL A 73 3.82 7.21 -0.38
C VAL A 73 2.68 7.42 -1.38
N VAL A 74 2.48 6.48 -2.30
CA VAL A 74 1.42 6.60 -3.31
C VAL A 74 0.03 6.54 -2.64
N SER A 75 -0.15 5.68 -1.64
CA SER A 75 -1.40 5.58 -0.87
C SER A 75 -1.76 6.91 -0.19
N ASP A 76 -0.76 7.59 0.36
CA ASP A 76 -0.92 8.89 1.01
C ASP A 76 -1.29 9.99 0.00
N LEU A 77 -0.56 10.08 -1.12
CA LEU A 77 -0.85 11.04 -2.20
C LEU A 77 -2.24 10.83 -2.82
N VAL A 78 -2.62 9.57 -3.01
CA VAL A 78 -3.94 9.20 -3.55
C VAL A 78 -5.04 9.56 -2.55
N ARG A 79 -4.82 9.35 -1.25
CA ARG A 79 -5.75 9.79 -0.19
C ARG A 79 -5.91 11.31 -0.20
N GLU A 80 -4.81 12.07 -0.25
CA GLU A 80 -4.87 13.54 -0.34
C GLU A 80 -5.69 13.99 -1.55
N ARG A 81 -5.45 13.37 -2.71
CA ARG A 81 -6.18 13.69 -3.94
C ARG A 81 -7.65 13.29 -3.87
N GLY A 82 -7.97 12.13 -3.31
CA GLY A 82 -9.34 11.68 -3.07
C GLY A 82 -10.11 12.64 -2.15
N THR A 83 -9.48 13.09 -1.07
CA THR A 83 -10.04 14.10 -0.16
C THR A 83 -10.26 15.44 -0.87
N ALA A 84 -9.34 15.87 -1.72
CA ALA A 84 -9.52 17.10 -2.50
C ALA A 84 -10.71 16.99 -3.48
N VAL A 85 -10.87 15.85 -4.15
CA VAL A 85 -12.03 15.58 -5.00
C VAL A 85 -13.32 15.58 -4.17
N PHE A 86 -13.34 14.91 -3.01
CA PHE A 86 -14.46 14.92 -2.08
C PHE A 86 -14.88 16.34 -1.69
N GLN A 87 -13.92 17.20 -1.33
CA GLN A 87 -14.18 18.58 -0.90
C GLN A 87 -14.80 19.45 -2.01
N VAL A 88 -14.51 19.16 -3.28
CA VAL A 88 -15.11 19.85 -4.43
C VAL A 88 -16.55 19.39 -4.68
N HIS A 89 -16.84 18.10 -4.47
CA HIS A 89 -18.15 17.52 -4.77
C HIS A 89 -19.16 17.61 -3.62
N VAL A 90 -18.71 17.60 -2.36
CA VAL A 90 -19.57 17.61 -1.18
C VAL A 90 -19.58 19.00 -0.54
N PRO A 91 -20.74 19.67 -0.38
CA PRO A 91 -20.80 20.99 0.24
C PRO A 91 -20.29 21.01 1.68
N VAL A 92 -19.64 22.10 2.10
CA VAL A 92 -19.09 22.27 3.46
C VAL A 92 -20.16 22.12 4.54
N SER A 93 -21.41 22.50 4.27
CA SER A 93 -22.53 22.31 5.20
C SER A 93 -22.77 20.84 5.54
N VAL A 94 -22.67 19.95 4.56
CA VAL A 94 -22.75 18.50 4.77
C VAL A 94 -21.50 17.99 5.47
N GLN A 95 -20.33 18.47 5.06
CA GLN A 95 -19.06 18.01 5.63
C GLN A 95 -18.99 18.24 7.15
N GLN A 96 -19.50 19.38 7.63
CA GLN A 96 -19.43 19.76 9.05
C GLN A 96 -20.65 19.31 9.87
N THR A 97 -21.62 18.63 9.26
CA THR A 97 -22.80 18.15 9.98
C THR A 97 -22.37 17.11 11.01
N PRO A 98 -22.68 17.29 12.31
CA PRO A 98 -22.34 16.31 13.34
C PRO A 98 -23.04 14.98 13.10
N ILE A 99 -22.36 13.87 13.35
CA ILE A 99 -22.94 12.54 13.14
C ILE A 99 -24.15 12.26 14.04
N SER A 100 -24.24 12.94 15.19
CA SER A 100 -25.37 12.86 16.11
C SER A 100 -26.70 13.32 15.49
N MET A 101 -26.67 14.14 14.43
CA MET A 101 -27.88 14.55 13.71
C MET A 101 -28.50 13.42 12.86
N LEU A 102 -27.78 12.33 12.61
CA LEU A 102 -28.28 11.19 11.83
C LEU A 102 -29.21 10.26 12.62
N ASP A 103 -29.37 10.48 13.93
CA ASP A 103 -30.20 9.67 14.84
C ASP A 103 -29.92 8.16 14.68
N LEU A 104 -28.62 7.81 14.67
CA LEU A 104 -28.16 6.44 14.51
C LEU A 104 -28.31 5.65 15.81
N PRO A 105 -28.60 4.34 15.74
CA PRO A 105 -28.53 3.46 16.90
C PRO A 105 -27.22 3.61 17.66
N GLU A 106 -27.28 3.55 18.99
CA GLU A 106 -26.14 3.82 19.87
C GLU A 106 -24.93 2.93 19.55
N GLU A 107 -25.16 1.66 19.24
CA GLU A 107 -24.11 0.71 18.83
C GLU A 107 -23.35 1.19 17.58
N ILE A 108 -24.06 1.67 16.56
CA ILE A 108 -23.47 2.18 15.32
C ILE A 108 -22.70 3.47 15.61
N ALA A 109 -23.28 4.38 16.39
CA ALA A 109 -22.64 5.64 16.76
C ALA A 109 -21.32 5.41 17.52
N GLN A 110 -21.29 4.46 18.46
CA GLN A 110 -20.08 4.11 19.21
C GLN A 110 -18.99 3.51 18.30
N ILE A 111 -19.35 2.64 17.35
CA ILE A 111 -18.38 2.08 16.38
C ILE A 111 -17.80 3.19 15.50
N LEU A 112 -18.64 4.09 14.99
CA LEU A 112 -18.22 5.22 14.16
C LEU A 112 -17.29 6.17 14.93
N GLN A 113 -17.61 6.49 16.18
CA GLN A 113 -16.75 7.30 17.04
C GLN A 113 -15.39 6.63 17.30
N LYS A 114 -15.37 5.31 17.57
CA LYS A 114 -14.14 4.54 17.71
C LYS A 114 -13.25 4.60 16.46
N ASN A 115 -13.87 4.66 15.29
CA ASN A 115 -13.20 4.80 13.99
C ASN A 115 -12.97 6.26 13.58
N LYS A 116 -13.09 7.21 14.53
CA LYS A 116 -12.83 8.65 14.35
C LYS A 116 -13.70 9.28 13.27
N VAL A 117 -14.98 8.89 13.24
CA VAL A 117 -16.00 9.45 12.36
C VAL A 117 -16.90 10.36 13.20
N ASP A 118 -16.60 11.66 13.20
CA ASP A 118 -17.30 12.64 14.03
C ASP A 118 -18.37 13.41 13.24
N THR A 119 -18.18 13.52 11.93
CA THR A 119 -19.07 14.26 11.03
C THR A 119 -19.64 13.39 9.91
N VAL A 120 -20.73 13.86 9.31
CA VAL A 120 -21.27 13.30 8.06
C VAL A 120 -20.24 13.38 6.93
N GLY A 121 -19.36 14.39 6.95
CA GLY A 121 -18.25 14.50 6.03
C GLY A 121 -17.26 13.35 6.14
N ASP A 122 -16.81 13.05 7.37
CA ASP A 122 -15.90 11.93 7.64
C ASP A 122 -16.53 10.61 7.21
N LEU A 123 -17.82 10.45 7.51
CA LEU A 123 -18.60 9.28 7.16
C LEU A 123 -18.66 9.09 5.64
N LEU A 124 -19.04 10.12 4.88
CA LEU A 124 -19.15 10.07 3.43
C LEU A 124 -17.79 9.88 2.75
N LEU A 125 -16.74 10.54 3.25
CA LEU A 125 -15.39 10.40 2.72
C LEU A 125 -14.94 8.94 2.82
N GLN A 126 -15.04 8.35 4.02
CA GLN A 126 -14.68 6.95 4.25
C GLN A 126 -15.59 6.00 3.45
N TRP A 127 -16.90 6.24 3.43
CA TRP A 127 -17.86 5.44 2.66
C TRP A 127 -17.54 5.41 1.16
N GLY A 128 -17.19 6.56 0.59
CA GLY A 128 -16.87 6.65 -0.82
C GLY A 128 -15.55 5.95 -1.16
N PHE A 129 -14.54 5.96 -0.28
CA PHE A 129 -13.37 5.10 -0.43
C PHE A 129 -13.76 3.63 -0.28
N ASP A 130 -14.17 3.22 0.91
CA ASP A 130 -14.65 1.88 1.21
C ASP A 130 -15.49 1.89 2.51
N PRO A 131 -16.77 1.47 2.47
CA PRO A 131 -17.61 1.41 3.67
C PRO A 131 -17.07 0.46 4.75
N ARG A 132 -16.21 -0.51 4.40
CA ARG A 132 -15.58 -1.42 5.35
C ARG A 132 -14.67 -0.70 6.35
N TYR A 133 -14.15 0.48 6.01
CA TYR A 133 -13.37 1.30 6.94
C TYR A 133 -14.17 1.76 8.16
N LEU A 134 -15.50 1.80 8.05
CA LEU A 134 -16.40 2.20 9.13
C LEU A 134 -16.52 1.12 10.21
N GLY A 135 -16.06 -0.11 9.95
CA GLY A 135 -16.14 -1.23 10.90
C GLY A 135 -17.55 -1.74 11.18
N LEU A 136 -18.53 -1.34 10.38
CA LEU A 136 -19.93 -1.73 10.52
C LEU A 136 -20.19 -3.07 9.81
N ASN A 137 -21.09 -3.87 10.39
CA ASN A 137 -21.63 -5.06 9.72
C ASN A 137 -22.63 -4.67 8.61
N ALA A 138 -23.13 -5.65 7.85
CA ALA A 138 -24.04 -5.38 6.73
C ALA A 138 -25.32 -4.62 7.14
N THR A 139 -25.93 -4.97 8.27
CA THR A 139 -27.13 -4.28 8.81
C THR A 139 -26.82 -2.86 9.25
N GLY A 140 -25.67 -2.65 9.88
CA GLY A 140 -25.19 -1.33 10.31
C GLY A 140 -24.89 -0.43 9.12
N LEU A 141 -24.28 -0.97 8.06
CA LEU A 141 -24.11 -0.25 6.80
C LEU A 141 -25.46 0.15 6.21
N GLU A 142 -26.41 -0.77 6.07
CA GLU A 142 -27.71 -0.42 5.49
C GLU A 142 -28.46 0.63 6.32
N THR A 143 -28.47 0.50 7.65
CA THR A 143 -29.06 1.50 8.55
C THR A 143 -28.43 2.88 8.36
N THR A 144 -27.09 2.92 8.28
CA THR A 144 -26.33 4.16 8.08
C THR A 144 -26.59 4.76 6.71
N ARG A 145 -26.70 3.92 5.67
CA ARG A 145 -27.06 4.33 4.30
C ARG A 145 -28.43 5.01 4.29
N GLN A 146 -29.42 4.40 4.92
CA GLN A 146 -30.77 4.96 4.98
C GLN A 146 -30.79 6.29 5.76
N ALA A 147 -30.02 6.42 6.83
CA ALA A 147 -29.88 7.67 7.56
C ALA A 147 -29.22 8.78 6.70
N LEU A 148 -28.16 8.45 5.96
CA LEU A 148 -27.50 9.37 5.03
C LEU A 148 -28.44 9.87 3.93
N LEU A 149 -29.29 9.00 3.39
CA LEU A 149 -30.27 9.38 2.35
C LEU A 149 -31.36 10.33 2.85
N ARG A 150 -31.59 10.42 4.16
CA ARG A 150 -32.53 11.39 4.74
C ARG A 150 -31.95 12.80 4.84
N VAL A 151 -30.63 12.95 4.72
CA VAL A 151 -29.98 14.26 4.75
C VAL A 151 -30.22 14.96 3.40
N PRO A 152 -30.93 16.11 3.34
CA PRO A 152 -31.42 16.67 2.07
C PRO A 152 -30.34 17.00 1.02
N ALA A 153 -29.11 17.30 1.48
CA ALA A 153 -28.00 17.67 0.62
C ALA A 153 -27.08 16.49 0.24
N VAL A 154 -27.37 15.27 0.74
CA VAL A 154 -26.63 14.07 0.37
C VAL A 154 -27.18 13.48 -0.92
N GLN A 155 -26.30 13.29 -1.90
CA GLN A 155 -26.67 12.70 -3.18
C GLN A 155 -26.55 11.18 -3.11
N PRO A 156 -27.55 10.40 -3.60
CA PRO A 156 -27.47 8.94 -3.63
C PRO A 156 -26.23 8.42 -4.40
N GLU A 157 -25.81 9.14 -5.43
CA GLU A 157 -24.62 8.81 -6.22
C GLU A 157 -23.35 8.72 -5.37
N TRP A 158 -23.23 9.49 -4.28
CA TRP A 158 -22.07 9.42 -3.39
C TRP A 158 -21.99 8.11 -2.62
N LEU A 159 -23.12 7.42 -2.42
CA LEU A 159 -23.15 6.13 -1.72
C LEU A 159 -22.86 4.96 -2.67
N ASP A 160 -23.27 5.10 -3.93
CA ASP A 160 -23.13 4.04 -4.95
C ASP A 160 -21.83 4.17 -5.76
N LYS A 161 -21.50 5.37 -6.23
CA LYS A 161 -20.40 5.67 -7.17
C LYS A 161 -19.76 7.04 -6.86
N ALA A 162 -19.29 7.22 -5.62
CA ALA A 162 -18.58 8.42 -5.22
C ALA A 162 -17.46 8.81 -6.22
N PRO A 163 -17.38 10.08 -6.66
CA PRO A 163 -16.32 10.55 -7.55
C PRO A 163 -14.90 10.33 -6.99
N TRP A 164 -14.74 10.36 -5.66
CA TRP A 164 -13.46 10.12 -5.00
C TRP A 164 -13.12 8.63 -4.82
N ARG A 165 -14.03 7.70 -5.13
CA ARG A 165 -13.78 6.26 -4.99
C ARG A 165 -12.61 5.77 -5.84
N ALA A 166 -12.41 6.32 -7.03
CA ALA A 166 -11.28 5.99 -7.90
C ALA A 166 -9.92 6.29 -7.26
N TRP A 167 -9.91 7.14 -6.22
CA TRP A 167 -8.74 7.49 -5.41
C TRP A 167 -8.71 6.73 -4.09
N ASN A 168 -9.31 5.53 -4.01
CA ASN A 168 -9.18 4.69 -2.83
C ASN A 168 -7.72 4.18 -2.69
N PRO A 169 -7.04 4.44 -1.56
CA PRO A 169 -5.68 3.96 -1.30
C PRO A 169 -5.51 2.43 -1.37
N ASP A 170 -6.56 1.66 -1.13
CA ASP A 170 -6.54 0.19 -1.21
C ASP A 170 -6.18 -0.31 -2.61
N HIS A 171 -6.42 0.47 -3.67
CA HIS A 171 -6.00 0.10 -5.01
C HIS A 171 -4.49 -0.12 -5.11
N VAL A 172 -3.70 0.65 -4.35
CA VAL A 172 -2.24 0.52 -4.32
C VAL A 172 -1.85 -0.82 -3.68
N TRP A 173 -2.39 -1.11 -2.49
CA TRP A 173 -2.08 -2.33 -1.75
C TRP A 173 -2.58 -3.59 -2.46
N ASN A 174 -3.80 -3.56 -2.99
CA ASN A 174 -4.35 -4.64 -3.80
C ASN A 174 -3.52 -4.84 -5.09
N GLY A 175 -3.06 -3.75 -5.70
CA GLY A 175 -2.19 -3.80 -6.88
C GLY A 175 -0.85 -4.47 -6.59
N ILE A 176 -0.24 -4.22 -5.42
CA ILE A 176 1.01 -4.89 -5.01
C ILE A 176 0.81 -6.40 -4.92
N VAL A 177 -0.31 -6.88 -4.36
CA VAL A 177 -0.56 -8.32 -4.24
C VAL A 177 -0.50 -8.99 -5.62
N TRP A 178 -1.16 -8.39 -6.62
CA TRP A 178 -1.10 -8.87 -8.00
C TRP A 178 0.29 -8.74 -8.62
N ALA A 179 0.98 -7.62 -8.38
CA ALA A 179 2.34 -7.41 -8.85
C ALA A 179 3.30 -8.47 -8.29
N LEU A 180 3.16 -8.85 -7.02
CA LEU A 180 3.97 -9.90 -6.38
C LEU A 180 3.70 -11.27 -6.99
N ILE A 181 2.42 -11.62 -7.21
CA ILE A 181 2.06 -12.90 -7.87
C ILE A 181 2.72 -12.96 -9.27
N LEU A 182 2.56 -11.90 -10.06
CA LEU A 182 3.14 -11.84 -11.41
C LEU A 182 4.67 -11.80 -11.38
N ALA A 183 5.28 -11.15 -10.38
CA ALA A 183 6.73 -11.12 -10.23
C ALA A 183 7.30 -12.50 -9.92
N VAL A 184 6.66 -13.27 -9.03
CA VAL A 184 7.08 -14.65 -8.71
C VAL A 184 6.92 -15.56 -9.94
N ILE A 185 5.78 -15.47 -10.63
CA ILE A 185 5.54 -16.25 -11.86
C ILE A 185 6.55 -15.86 -12.94
N GLY A 186 6.75 -14.56 -13.17
CA GLY A 186 7.67 -14.04 -14.17
C GLY A 186 9.12 -14.44 -13.90
N ALA A 187 9.58 -14.29 -12.65
CA ALA A 187 10.89 -14.76 -12.22
C ALA A 187 11.05 -16.26 -12.49
N ARG A 188 10.01 -17.05 -12.20
CA ARG A 188 10.07 -18.49 -12.46
C ARG A 188 10.16 -18.82 -13.95
N LEU A 189 9.29 -18.23 -14.76
CA LEU A 189 9.29 -18.45 -16.21
C LEU A 189 10.61 -18.03 -16.84
N TYR A 190 11.22 -16.95 -16.36
CA TYR A 190 12.55 -16.53 -16.79
C TYR A 190 13.58 -17.63 -16.56
N HIS A 191 13.69 -18.21 -15.36
CA HIS A 191 14.63 -19.32 -15.08
C HIS A 191 14.32 -20.60 -15.85
N VAL A 192 13.05 -20.85 -16.20
CA VAL A 192 12.66 -21.97 -17.05
C VAL A 192 13.17 -21.78 -18.48
N LEU A 193 13.06 -20.57 -19.02
CA LEU A 193 13.46 -20.24 -20.39
C LEU A 193 14.96 -19.99 -20.53
N THR A 194 15.61 -19.52 -19.46
CA THR A 194 17.05 -19.25 -19.40
C THR A 194 17.70 -19.96 -18.20
N PRO A 195 17.89 -21.29 -18.26
CA PRO A 195 18.52 -22.04 -17.17
C PRO A 195 19.91 -21.48 -16.84
N SER A 196 20.15 -21.22 -15.56
CA SER A 196 21.42 -20.68 -15.07
C SER A 196 22.45 -21.79 -14.80
N PRO A 197 23.76 -21.47 -14.71
CA PRO A 197 24.79 -22.47 -14.39
C PRO A 197 24.56 -23.19 -13.05
N SER A 198 23.98 -22.53 -12.05
CA SER A 198 23.64 -23.15 -10.78
C SER A 198 22.51 -24.17 -10.89
N MET A 199 21.64 -24.05 -11.90
CA MET A 199 20.58 -25.03 -12.17
C MET A 199 21.12 -26.29 -12.87
N ALA A 200 22.28 -26.21 -13.54
CA ALA A 200 22.95 -27.39 -14.08
C ALA A 200 23.33 -28.38 -12.96
N ALA A 201 23.65 -27.88 -11.76
CA ALA A 201 23.95 -28.72 -10.60
C ALA A 201 22.76 -29.57 -10.11
N VAL A 202 21.52 -29.18 -10.46
CA VAL A 202 20.28 -29.94 -10.19
C VAL A 202 19.72 -30.62 -11.45
N GLY A 203 20.55 -30.76 -12.49
CA GLY A 203 20.22 -31.47 -13.73
C GLY A 203 19.25 -30.73 -14.65
N ILE A 204 19.23 -29.39 -14.59
CA ILE A 204 18.47 -28.54 -15.52
C ILE A 204 19.46 -27.73 -16.35
N THR A 205 19.58 -28.07 -17.63
CA THR A 205 20.58 -27.47 -18.54
C THR A 205 19.94 -26.80 -19.75
N SER A 206 18.69 -27.15 -20.05
CA SER A 206 17.92 -26.55 -21.14
C SER A 206 16.42 -26.50 -20.79
N PRO A 207 15.65 -25.64 -21.46
CA PRO A 207 14.19 -25.62 -21.29
C PRO A 207 13.51 -26.98 -21.56
N LEU A 208 14.11 -27.82 -22.42
CA LEU A 208 13.59 -29.17 -22.74
C LEU A 208 13.55 -30.09 -21.51
N ASP A 209 14.39 -29.85 -20.50
CA ASP A 209 14.42 -30.67 -19.29
C ASP A 209 13.12 -30.52 -18.45
N TYR A 210 12.41 -29.39 -18.60
CA TYR A 210 11.10 -29.17 -18.01
C TYR A 210 9.98 -29.88 -18.76
N LEU A 211 10.09 -30.08 -20.08
CA LEU A 211 9.10 -30.88 -20.82
C LEU A 211 9.17 -32.35 -20.40
N ARG A 212 10.37 -32.85 -20.08
CA ARG A 212 10.59 -34.20 -19.56
C ARG A 212 10.10 -34.36 -18.12
N ASN A 213 10.16 -33.29 -17.33
CA ASN A 213 9.80 -33.27 -15.91
C ASN A 213 8.98 -32.02 -15.56
N PRO A 214 7.69 -31.94 -15.96
CA PRO A 214 6.91 -30.71 -15.89
C PRO A 214 6.69 -30.21 -14.47
N TYR A 215 6.68 -31.09 -13.46
CA TYR A 215 6.56 -30.69 -12.05
C TYR A 215 7.72 -29.79 -11.59
N LYS A 216 8.90 -29.87 -12.22
CA LYS A 216 10.04 -29.01 -11.88
C LYS A 216 9.74 -27.53 -12.14
N VAL A 217 8.76 -27.18 -12.99
CA VAL A 217 8.35 -25.78 -13.18
C VAL A 217 7.79 -25.18 -11.89
N LEU A 218 7.15 -25.99 -11.05
CA LEU A 218 6.55 -25.59 -9.78
C LEU A 218 7.50 -25.75 -8.57
N ASP A 219 8.68 -26.32 -8.78
CA ASP A 219 9.66 -26.46 -7.70
C ASP A 219 10.45 -25.16 -7.51
N PHE A 220 10.00 -24.39 -6.53
CA PHE A 220 10.59 -23.11 -6.12
C PHE A 220 11.80 -23.27 -5.20
N ARG A 221 12.08 -24.48 -4.70
CA ARG A 221 13.12 -24.74 -3.68
C ARG A 221 14.43 -25.22 -4.28
N SER A 222 14.40 -25.85 -5.45
CA SER A 222 15.60 -26.29 -6.18
C SER A 222 16.27 -25.19 -7.02
N GLY A 223 16.03 -23.92 -6.69
CA GLY A 223 16.55 -22.75 -7.39
C GLY A 223 15.54 -22.12 -8.35
N GLY A 224 15.95 -21.04 -9.03
CA GLY A 224 15.16 -20.37 -10.07
C GLY A 224 14.03 -19.45 -9.57
N LEU A 225 14.23 -18.85 -8.38
CA LEU A 225 13.55 -17.64 -7.91
C LEU A 225 14.54 -16.50 -7.60
N GLY A 226 15.85 -16.75 -7.70
CA GLY A 226 16.87 -15.74 -7.45
C GLY A 226 16.92 -14.70 -8.56
N ILE A 227 17.23 -13.46 -8.20
CA ILE A 227 17.61 -12.43 -9.18
C ILE A 227 19.12 -12.63 -9.42
N TYR A 228 19.59 -12.54 -10.68
CA TYR A 228 21.02 -12.56 -10.96
C TYR A 228 21.71 -11.41 -10.19
N GLY A 229 22.66 -11.74 -9.32
CA GLY A 229 23.39 -10.80 -8.48
C GLY A 229 24.40 -11.53 -7.61
#